data_AF-A0A840NSB1-F1
#
_entry.id   AF-A0A840NSB1-F1
#
_cell.length_a   1.000
_cell.length_b   1.000
_cell.length_c   1.000
_cell.angle_alpha   90.00
_cell.angle_beta   90.00
_cell.angle_gamma   90.00
#
_symmetry.space_group_name_H-M   'P 1'
#
loop_
_entity.id
_entity.type
_entity.pdbx_description
1 polymer ?
#
loop_
_entity_poly.entity_id
_entity_poly.type
_entity_poly.pdbx_seq_one_letter_code
_entity_poly.pdbx_strand_id
1 'polypeptide(L)'
;MTLRVCWPTVVINTAPPASVDSAEVGEQDRPAGQHVIVTDRALPEPGSPDLDILPTEAHRMLYRYLYERRSDPPTMLEIRAYAAEQTGEAHSQTDRRVRDLRDHFDVPAVRYGREHRYVLTGWSAVKKAGSRKSVSSRVRAEVLSPQRCAQCGRRPLEHGIRLEVDHKVPREWGGNDEIDNLQPLCDECNAGKKSFYVTYDDYANEIREASMHPEPHGRIGELLKAFRGEWAPSSLIGVVASMQQYQEDWQKRLRELRFLGWIIESKRMKDPISGRVNTSYRVSHWEPWPEGSIRAEVARRDPSNKKYKPRD
;
A
#
# COMPACT_ATOMS: atom_id res chain seq x y z
N MET A 1 -64.50 7.72 27.85
CA MET A 1 -63.54 7.09 28.78
C MET A 1 -62.16 7.25 28.19
N THR A 2 -61.40 8.21 28.69
CA THR A 2 -60.09 8.62 28.17
C THR A 2 -59.13 8.58 29.34
N LEU A 3 -58.30 7.53 29.43
CA LEU A 3 -57.32 7.37 30.51
C LEU A 3 -55.99 7.97 30.05
N ARG A 4 -55.65 9.11 30.67
CA ARG A 4 -54.34 9.77 30.64
C ARG A 4 -53.36 8.95 31.50
N VAL A 5 -52.15 8.74 30.99
CA VAL A 5 -51.04 8.14 31.74
C VAL A 5 -50.06 9.26 32.11
N CYS A 6 -49.83 9.40 33.42
CA CYS A 6 -48.97 10.39 34.05
C CYS A 6 -47.48 10.04 33.89
N TRP A 7 -46.65 11.06 33.65
CA TRP A 7 -45.19 11.01 33.81
C TRP A 7 -44.80 11.82 35.06
N PRO A 8 -43.89 11.34 35.93
CA PRO A 8 -43.51 12.06 37.13
C PRO A 8 -42.49 13.17 36.84
N THR A 9 -42.74 14.31 37.48
CA THR A 9 -41.96 15.55 37.50
C THR A 9 -40.65 15.36 38.27
N VAL A 10 -39.51 15.67 37.65
CA VAL A 10 -38.22 15.78 38.36
C VAL A 10 -38.02 17.24 38.78
N VAL A 11 -37.88 17.44 40.09
CA VAL A 11 -37.64 18.73 40.74
C VAL A 11 -36.16 19.11 40.57
N ILE A 12 -35.93 20.29 40.01
CA ILE A 12 -34.61 20.89 39.83
C ILE A 12 -34.32 21.74 41.07
N ASN A 13 -33.33 21.35 41.88
CA ASN A 13 -32.86 22.15 43.00
C ASN A 13 -31.64 22.96 42.56
N THR A 14 -31.81 24.29 42.49
CA THR A 14 -30.75 25.27 42.23
C THR A 14 -30.14 25.73 43.55
N ALA A 15 -28.82 25.62 43.68
CA ALA A 15 -28.03 26.27 44.74
C ALA A 15 -27.06 27.29 44.11
N PRO A 16 -26.87 28.48 44.72
CA PRO A 16 -26.06 29.58 44.18
C PRO A 16 -24.54 29.42 44.42
N PRO A 17 -23.68 30.19 43.73
CA PRO A 17 -22.24 29.95 43.69
C PRO A 17 -21.50 30.56 44.89
N ALA A 18 -20.51 29.85 45.41
CA ALA A 18 -19.56 30.37 46.39
C ALA A 18 -18.21 30.66 45.71
N SER A 19 -17.90 31.96 45.68
CA SER A 19 -16.58 32.60 45.86
C SER A 19 -15.32 31.87 45.40
N VAL A 20 -14.70 32.49 44.40
CA VAL A 20 -13.26 32.46 44.08
C VAL A 20 -12.40 32.63 45.33
N ASP A 21 -11.46 31.71 45.52
CA ASP A 21 -10.24 31.97 46.29
C ASP A 21 -9.05 31.43 45.52
N SER A 22 -8.06 32.30 45.39
CA SER A 22 -6.85 32.15 44.61
C SER A 22 -5.94 31.09 45.22
N ALA A 23 -5.62 30.05 44.46
CA ALA A 23 -4.52 29.15 44.75
C ALA A 23 -3.75 28.86 43.46
N GLU A 24 -2.45 29.09 43.53
CA GLU A 24 -1.45 28.93 42.49
C GLU A 24 -1.56 27.56 41.81
N VAL A 25 -1.85 27.54 40.52
CA VAL A 25 -1.81 26.32 39.71
C VAL A 25 -0.45 26.24 39.03
N GLY A 26 0.31 25.23 39.44
CA GLY A 26 1.59 24.87 38.87
C GLY A 26 1.52 24.63 37.36
N GLU A 27 2.53 25.19 36.70
CA GLU A 27 2.99 24.88 35.37
C GLU A 27 3.30 23.38 35.24
N GLN A 28 2.38 22.59 34.65
CA GLN A 28 2.71 21.32 33.99
C GLN A 28 1.53 20.74 33.18
N ASP A 29 1.89 20.14 32.05
CA ASP A 29 1.06 19.42 31.07
C ASP A 29 0.19 20.24 30.09
N ARG A 30 0.89 20.97 29.22
CA ARG A 30 0.41 21.17 27.83
C ARG A 30 0.75 19.92 27.02
N PRO A 31 -0.17 19.40 26.16
CA PRO A 31 0.12 18.28 25.29
C PRO A 31 1.26 18.64 24.33
N ALA A 32 2.26 17.76 24.27
CA ALA A 32 3.48 17.91 23.48
C ALA A 32 3.15 18.32 22.04
N GLY A 33 3.46 19.58 21.72
CA GLY A 33 3.52 20.05 20.34
C GLY A 33 4.53 19.21 19.57
N GLN A 34 4.17 18.81 18.36
CA GLN A 34 5.12 18.27 17.39
C GLN A 34 6.30 19.22 17.30
N HIS A 35 7.46 18.79 17.79
CA HIS A 35 8.72 19.48 17.59
C HIS A 35 8.99 19.52 16.08
N VAL A 36 8.74 20.68 15.47
CA VAL A 36 9.18 21.00 14.11
C VAL A 36 10.69 21.09 14.16
N ILE A 37 11.39 20.05 13.71
CA ILE A 37 12.82 20.14 13.45
C ILE A 37 12.97 21.01 12.21
N VAL A 38 13.25 22.31 12.42
CA VAL A 38 13.65 23.22 11.36
C VAL A 38 15.06 22.80 10.92
N THR A 39 15.15 22.12 9.78
CA THR A 39 16.44 21.84 9.16
C THR A 39 16.97 23.14 8.55
N ASP A 40 18.10 23.64 9.03
CA ASP A 40 18.78 24.88 8.61
C ASP A 40 19.39 24.81 7.19
N ARG A 41 18.83 23.96 6.31
CA ARG A 41 19.27 23.81 4.92
C ARG A 41 18.45 24.75 4.05
N ALA A 42 19.12 25.72 3.42
CA ALA A 42 18.48 26.61 2.46
C ALA A 42 17.85 25.83 1.30
N LEU A 43 16.72 26.34 0.77
CA LEU A 43 16.11 25.79 -0.44
C LEU A 43 17.05 26.00 -1.64
N PRO A 44 17.25 24.97 -2.48
CA PRO A 44 18.12 25.09 -3.65
C PRO A 44 17.53 26.06 -4.68
N GLU A 45 18.37 26.89 -5.30
CA GLU A 45 17.94 27.78 -6.37
C GLU A 45 17.46 26.99 -7.60
N PRO A 46 16.45 27.49 -8.34
CA PRO A 46 16.01 26.85 -9.58
C PRO A 46 17.16 26.69 -10.58
N GLY A 47 17.40 25.45 -11.02
CA GLY A 47 18.49 25.10 -11.93
C GLY A 47 19.81 24.73 -11.26
N SER A 48 19.89 24.73 -9.93
CA SER A 48 21.08 24.24 -9.24
C SER A 48 21.21 22.71 -9.32
N PRO A 49 22.44 22.15 -9.24
CA PRO A 49 22.67 20.70 -9.23
C PRO A 49 21.98 19.98 -8.06
N ASP A 50 21.66 20.68 -6.97
CA ASP A 50 20.92 20.10 -5.83
C ASP A 50 19.52 19.61 -6.22
N LEU A 51 18.98 20.06 -7.37
CA LEU A 51 17.70 19.62 -7.92
C LEU A 51 17.79 18.37 -8.79
N ASP A 52 18.97 17.77 -8.95
CA ASP A 52 19.15 16.48 -9.66
C ASP A 52 18.44 15.32 -8.96
N ILE A 53 18.07 15.50 -7.68
CA ILE A 53 17.18 14.58 -6.95
C ILE A 53 15.79 14.48 -7.58
N LEU A 54 15.37 15.49 -8.36
CA LEU A 54 14.09 15.49 -9.04
C LEU A 54 14.20 14.74 -10.38
N PRO A 55 13.35 13.74 -10.64
CA PRO A 55 13.59 12.74 -11.67
C PRO A 55 13.37 13.24 -13.10
N THR A 56 12.62 14.33 -13.29
CA THR A 56 12.31 14.85 -14.63
C THR A 56 12.35 16.37 -14.68
N GLU A 57 12.52 16.91 -15.88
CA GLU A 57 12.49 18.36 -16.12
C GLU A 57 11.17 19.00 -15.69
N ALA A 58 10.06 18.28 -15.87
CA ALA A 58 8.77 18.77 -15.43
C ALA A 58 8.62 18.85 -13.90
N HIS A 59 9.35 18.04 -13.12
CA HIS A 59 9.42 18.23 -11.66
C HIS A 59 10.22 19.49 -11.32
N ARG A 60 11.35 19.72 -12.01
CA ARG A 60 12.17 20.93 -11.82
C ARG A 60 11.42 22.20 -12.21
N MET A 61 10.62 22.15 -13.27
CA MET A 61 9.71 23.23 -13.68
C MET A 61 8.66 23.55 -12.61
N LEU A 62 7.99 22.53 -12.05
CA LEU A 62 7.03 22.73 -10.96
C LEU A 62 7.69 23.25 -9.68
N TYR A 63 8.89 22.75 -9.36
CA TYR A 63 9.68 23.28 -8.25
C TYR A 63 10.00 24.76 -8.46
N ARG A 64 10.50 25.14 -9.65
CA ARG A 64 10.78 26.53 -10.01
C ARG A 64 9.54 27.41 -9.83
N TYR A 65 8.39 26.97 -10.32
CA TYR A 65 7.14 27.71 -10.19
C TYR A 65 6.74 27.96 -8.73
N LEU A 66 6.84 26.93 -7.88
CA LEU A 66 6.59 27.07 -6.45
C LEU A 66 7.66 27.92 -5.74
N TYR A 67 8.91 27.83 -6.19
CA TYR A 67 10.05 28.59 -5.68
C TYR A 67 9.88 30.09 -5.94
N GLU A 68 9.53 30.47 -7.16
CA GLU A 68 9.33 31.86 -7.58
C GLU A 68 8.08 32.47 -6.92
N ARG A 69 7.05 31.65 -6.70
CA ARG A 69 5.80 32.06 -6.06
C ARG A 69 5.77 31.89 -4.54
N ARG A 70 6.91 31.79 -3.85
CA ARG A 70 6.93 31.67 -2.37
C ARG A 70 6.27 32.85 -1.65
N SER A 71 6.31 34.05 -2.22
CA SER A 71 5.66 35.25 -1.68
C SER A 71 4.16 35.36 -1.99
N ASP A 72 3.69 34.69 -3.03
CA ASP A 72 2.27 34.58 -3.41
C ASP A 72 1.95 33.14 -3.85
N PRO A 73 1.76 32.22 -2.88
CA PRO A 73 1.73 30.78 -3.17
C PRO A 73 0.51 30.38 -4.00
N PRO A 74 0.67 29.54 -5.04
CA PRO A 74 -0.41 29.22 -5.97
C PRO A 74 -1.42 28.22 -5.39
N THR A 75 -2.63 28.25 -5.92
CA THR A 75 -3.63 27.20 -5.78
C THR A 75 -3.29 25.99 -6.67
N MET A 76 -3.92 24.84 -6.39
CA MET A 76 -3.77 23.67 -7.28
C MET A 76 -4.30 23.93 -8.70
N LEU A 77 -5.30 24.80 -8.85
CA LEU A 77 -5.84 25.18 -10.15
C LEU A 77 -4.78 25.93 -10.99
N GLU A 78 -4.09 26.88 -10.36
CA GLU A 78 -2.99 27.62 -11.01
C GLU A 78 -1.80 26.71 -11.36
N ILE A 79 -1.44 25.78 -10.46
CA ILE A 79 -0.38 24.80 -10.73
C ILE A 79 -0.72 23.93 -11.94
N ARG A 80 -1.97 23.45 -12.02
CA ARG A 80 -2.46 22.65 -13.15
C ARG A 80 -2.50 23.44 -14.46
N ALA A 81 -2.94 24.70 -14.41
CA ALA A 81 -2.96 25.57 -15.58
C ALA A 81 -1.54 25.82 -16.11
N TYR A 82 -0.61 26.17 -15.23
CA TYR A 82 0.79 26.36 -15.58
C TYR A 82 1.42 25.10 -16.18
N ALA A 83 1.23 23.93 -15.56
CA ALA A 83 1.73 22.67 -16.10
C ALA A 83 1.13 22.34 -17.49
N ALA A 84 -0.16 22.56 -17.67
CA ALA A 84 -0.83 22.32 -18.96
C ALA A 84 -0.28 23.24 -20.06
N GLU A 85 0.01 24.51 -19.76
CA GLU A 85 0.61 25.45 -20.70
C GLU A 85 2.04 25.05 -21.10
N GLN A 86 2.85 24.61 -20.13
CA GLN A 86 4.26 24.29 -20.37
C GLN A 86 4.47 22.93 -21.05
N THR A 87 3.65 21.91 -20.73
CA THR A 87 3.90 20.53 -21.17
C THR A 87 2.75 19.91 -21.97
N GLY A 88 1.59 20.57 -22.07
CA GLY A 88 0.41 20.02 -22.74
C GLY A 88 -0.17 18.77 -22.07
N GLU A 89 0.11 18.57 -20.77
CA GLU A 89 -0.18 17.32 -20.07
C GLU A 89 -1.53 17.33 -19.32
N ALA A 90 -2.06 16.13 -19.06
CA ALA A 90 -3.27 15.92 -18.27
C ALA A 90 -3.05 16.26 -16.79
N HIS A 91 -4.08 16.83 -16.14
CA HIS A 91 -4.04 17.25 -14.74
C HIS A 91 -3.61 16.17 -13.74
N SER A 92 -3.94 14.90 -14.00
CA SER A 92 -3.56 13.78 -13.12
C SER A 92 -2.05 13.58 -13.01
N GLN A 93 -1.30 13.94 -14.07
CA GLN A 93 0.17 13.90 -14.06
C GLN A 93 0.74 15.05 -13.23
N THR A 94 0.16 16.25 -13.31
CA THR A 94 0.54 17.40 -12.48
C THR A 94 0.37 17.11 -10.99
N ASP A 95 -0.80 16.60 -10.59
CA ASP A 95 -1.09 16.28 -9.19
C ASP A 95 -0.12 15.24 -8.63
N ARG A 96 0.29 14.28 -9.46
CA ARG A 96 1.30 13.28 -9.10
C ARG A 96 2.65 13.93 -8.85
N ARG A 97 3.10 14.82 -9.73
CA ARG A 97 4.39 15.50 -9.57
C ARG A 97 4.44 16.41 -8.35
N VAL A 98 3.35 17.11 -8.02
CA VAL A 98 3.27 17.88 -6.77
C VAL A 98 3.39 16.96 -5.54
N ARG A 99 2.81 15.76 -5.59
CA ARG A 99 3.01 14.75 -4.55
C ARG A 99 4.44 14.23 -4.50
N ASP A 100 5.08 14.03 -5.64
CA ASP A 100 6.47 13.56 -5.73
C ASP A 100 7.45 14.64 -5.23
N LEU A 101 7.19 15.93 -5.45
CA LEU A 101 7.96 17.03 -4.84
C LEU A 101 7.96 16.97 -3.31
N ARG A 102 6.85 16.55 -2.69
CA ARG A 102 6.73 16.38 -1.23
C ARG A 102 7.58 15.25 -0.66
N ASP A 103 8.20 14.42 -1.49
CA ASP A 103 9.17 13.41 -1.02
C ASP A 103 10.54 14.04 -0.72
N HIS A 104 10.84 15.23 -1.26
CA HIS A 104 12.11 15.94 -1.07
C HIS A 104 11.96 17.29 -0.35
N PHE A 105 10.83 17.97 -0.57
CA PHE A 105 10.57 19.32 -0.07
C PHE A 105 9.32 19.36 0.80
N ASP A 106 9.30 20.29 1.75
CA ASP A 106 8.08 20.60 2.49
C ASP A 106 7.20 21.52 1.64
N VAL A 107 6.04 21.00 1.22
CA VAL A 107 5.07 21.71 0.37
C VAL A 107 3.65 21.63 0.96
N PRO A 108 3.40 22.26 2.13
CA PRO A 108 2.09 22.24 2.77
C PRO A 108 1.01 22.93 1.92
N ALA A 109 -0.21 22.41 2.02
CA ALA A 109 -1.41 23.06 1.48
C ALA A 109 -2.06 23.91 2.59
N VAL A 110 -1.68 25.18 2.67
CA VAL A 110 -2.15 26.12 3.70
C VAL A 110 -3.46 26.75 3.24
N ARG A 111 -4.43 26.85 4.15
CA ARG A 111 -5.73 27.44 3.84
C ARG A 111 -5.66 28.98 3.92
N TYR A 112 -5.97 29.65 2.83
CA TYR A 112 -6.12 31.10 2.73
C TYR A 112 -7.59 31.41 2.40
N GLY A 113 -8.38 31.75 3.41
CA GLY A 113 -9.82 31.98 3.26
C GLY A 113 -10.57 30.71 2.80
N ARG A 114 -11.07 30.72 1.54
CA ARG A 114 -11.82 29.62 0.93
C ARG A 114 -10.95 28.66 0.10
N GLU A 115 -9.67 28.96 -0.10
CA GLU A 115 -8.80 28.21 -1.01
C GLU A 115 -7.59 27.61 -0.29
N HIS A 116 -7.04 26.54 -0.85
CA HIS A 116 -5.76 25.96 -0.43
C HIS A 116 -4.65 26.42 -1.35
N ARG A 117 -3.59 26.97 -0.74
CA ARG A 117 -2.39 27.44 -1.43
C ARG A 117 -1.18 26.59 -1.04
N TYR A 118 -0.35 26.28 -2.01
CA TYR A 118 0.76 25.34 -1.89
C TYR A 118 2.06 26.12 -1.69
N VAL A 119 2.59 26.08 -0.48
CA VAL A 119 3.74 26.90 -0.08
C VAL A 119 4.99 26.01 -0.08
N LEU A 120 6.07 26.43 -0.73
CA LEU A 120 7.37 25.76 -0.62
C LEU A 120 8.13 26.36 0.56
N THR A 121 8.20 25.64 1.68
CA THR A 121 8.70 26.15 2.97
C THR A 121 10.13 25.70 3.28
N GLY A 122 10.58 24.56 2.76
CA GLY A 122 11.90 24.04 3.06
C GLY A 122 12.15 22.65 2.50
N TRP A 123 13.21 22.00 2.97
CA TRP A 123 13.41 20.56 2.77
C TRP A 123 12.41 19.79 3.61
N SER A 124 11.98 18.61 3.12
CA SER A 124 11.08 17.76 3.91
C SER A 124 11.80 17.26 5.17
N ALA A 125 11.30 17.64 6.35
CA ALA A 125 11.78 17.12 7.65
C ALA A 125 11.42 15.64 7.85
N VAL A 126 10.39 15.17 7.13
CA VAL A 126 9.98 13.77 7.14
C VAL A 126 10.86 13.02 6.15
N LYS A 127 11.88 12.33 6.67
CA LYS A 127 12.42 11.15 5.98
C LYS A 127 11.27 10.14 5.84
N LYS A 128 10.47 10.24 4.78
CA LYS A 128 9.71 9.06 4.33
C LYS A 128 10.77 7.99 4.10
N ALA A 129 10.70 6.89 4.84
CA ALA A 129 11.62 5.78 4.73
C ALA A 129 11.79 5.42 3.24
N GLY A 130 12.95 5.79 2.69
CA GLY A 130 13.25 5.74 1.26
C GLY A 130 12.46 6.76 0.43
N SER A 131 13.14 7.78 -0.11
CA SER A 131 12.75 8.29 -1.43
C SER A 131 12.56 7.07 -2.33
N ARG A 132 11.35 6.81 -2.81
CA ARG A 132 11.01 5.62 -3.61
C ARG A 132 11.95 5.60 -4.81
N LYS A 133 13.03 4.83 -4.74
CA LYS A 133 13.94 4.68 -5.88
C LYS A 133 13.12 4.10 -7.01
N SER A 134 13.01 4.83 -8.11
CA SER A 134 12.48 4.28 -9.34
C SER A 134 13.33 3.08 -9.74
N VAL A 135 12.70 2.00 -10.21
CA VAL A 135 13.41 0.85 -10.78
C VAL A 135 14.44 1.36 -11.79
N SER A 136 15.70 0.91 -11.68
CA SER A 136 16.78 1.40 -12.53
C SER A 136 16.46 1.19 -14.02
N SER A 137 17.00 2.04 -14.89
CA SER A 137 16.80 1.92 -16.34
C SER A 137 17.21 0.55 -16.88
N ARG A 138 18.29 -0.03 -16.32
CA ARG A 138 18.75 -1.40 -16.63
C ARG A 138 17.68 -2.44 -16.26
N VAL A 139 17.20 -2.44 -15.02
CA VAL A 139 16.19 -3.42 -14.57
C VAL A 139 14.88 -3.24 -15.36
N ARG A 140 14.51 -1.98 -15.66
CA ARG A 140 13.35 -1.70 -16.51
C ARG A 140 13.48 -2.33 -17.90
N ALA A 141 14.63 -2.18 -18.56
CA ALA A 141 14.87 -2.80 -19.86
C ALA A 141 14.82 -4.33 -19.77
N GLU A 142 15.36 -4.91 -18.70
CA GLU A 142 15.36 -6.35 -18.47
C GLU A 142 13.94 -6.90 -18.30
N VAL A 143 13.12 -6.26 -17.47
CA VAL A 143 11.71 -6.64 -17.23
C VAL A 143 10.86 -6.50 -18.50
N LEU A 144 11.14 -5.49 -19.35
CA LEU A 144 10.40 -5.24 -20.58
C LEU A 144 10.91 -6.04 -21.79
N SER A 145 12.07 -6.72 -21.69
CA SER A 145 12.66 -7.54 -22.75
C SER A 145 11.72 -8.59 -23.37
N PRO A 146 10.74 -9.20 -22.65
CA PRO A 146 9.82 -10.17 -23.25
C PRO A 146 8.85 -9.57 -24.28
N GLN A 147 8.74 -8.23 -24.35
CA GLN A 147 7.89 -7.47 -25.28
C GLN A 147 6.44 -7.95 -25.36
N ARG A 148 5.91 -8.48 -24.26
CA ARG A 148 4.52 -8.92 -24.11
C ARG A 148 4.04 -8.68 -22.69
N CYS A 149 2.75 -8.45 -22.52
CA CYS A 149 2.12 -8.40 -21.22
C CYS A 149 2.18 -9.77 -20.54
N ALA A 150 2.69 -9.83 -19.31
CA ALA A 150 2.77 -11.06 -18.52
C ALA A 150 1.41 -11.66 -18.18
N GLN A 151 0.34 -10.84 -18.18
CA GLN A 151 -1.00 -11.27 -17.79
C GLN A 151 -1.91 -11.64 -18.97
N CYS A 152 -1.88 -10.88 -20.07
CA CYS A 152 -2.77 -11.11 -21.22
C CYS A 152 -2.05 -11.56 -22.50
N GLY A 153 -0.72 -11.55 -22.52
CA GLY A 153 0.08 -11.97 -23.67
C GLY A 153 0.13 -10.98 -24.84
N ARG A 154 -0.68 -9.90 -24.83
CA ARG A 154 -0.66 -8.88 -25.89
C ARG A 154 0.73 -8.24 -26.04
N ARG A 155 1.09 -7.93 -27.28
CA ARG A 155 2.37 -7.33 -27.69
C ARG A 155 2.19 -5.88 -28.13
N PRO A 156 3.12 -4.95 -27.80
CA PRO A 156 3.01 -3.53 -28.14
C PRO A 156 2.73 -3.24 -29.62
N LEU A 157 3.54 -3.80 -30.52
CA LEU A 157 3.45 -3.52 -31.96
C LEU A 157 2.20 -4.11 -32.61
N GLU A 158 1.78 -5.30 -32.17
CA GLU A 158 0.62 -6.00 -32.76
C GLU A 158 -0.72 -5.43 -32.26
N HIS A 159 -0.78 -4.99 -31.00
CA HIS A 159 -2.03 -4.61 -30.36
C HIS A 159 -2.15 -3.11 -30.06
N GLY A 160 -1.13 -2.31 -30.42
CA GLY A 160 -1.12 -0.87 -30.16
C GLY A 160 -1.10 -0.50 -28.67
N ILE A 161 -0.52 -1.34 -27.82
CA ILE A 161 -0.49 -1.14 -26.36
C ILE A 161 0.88 -0.66 -25.88
N ARG A 162 0.93 -0.07 -24.70
CA ARG A 162 2.16 0.22 -23.96
C ARG A 162 2.36 -0.80 -22.85
N LEU A 163 3.62 -1.08 -22.52
CA LEU A 163 3.98 -1.90 -21.37
C LEU A 163 4.63 -1.04 -20.30
N GLU A 164 4.21 -1.26 -19.07
CA GLU A 164 4.78 -0.68 -17.87
C GLU A 164 5.42 -1.78 -17.01
N VAL A 165 6.41 -1.38 -16.22
CA VAL A 165 6.96 -2.23 -15.16
C VAL A 165 6.04 -2.12 -13.97
N ASP A 166 5.55 -3.27 -13.52
CA ASP A 166 4.66 -3.41 -12.38
C ASP A 166 5.20 -4.46 -11.40
N HIS A 167 4.90 -4.29 -10.11
CA HIS A 167 5.33 -5.21 -9.07
C HIS A 167 4.33 -6.33 -8.90
N LYS A 168 4.71 -7.60 -9.15
CA LYS A 168 3.89 -8.81 -8.90
C LYS A 168 3.18 -8.72 -7.53
N VAL A 169 3.95 -8.43 -6.50
CA VAL A 169 3.50 -8.06 -5.15
C VAL A 169 3.51 -6.53 -4.99
N PRO A 170 2.39 -5.89 -4.59
CA PRO A 170 2.39 -4.46 -4.25
C PRO A 170 3.41 -4.10 -3.17
N ARG A 171 4.06 -2.95 -3.32
CA ARG A 171 4.98 -2.42 -2.30
C ARG A 171 4.30 -2.23 -0.94
N GLU A 172 3.02 -1.86 -0.94
CA GLU A 172 2.20 -1.69 0.26
C GLU A 172 2.12 -2.99 1.08
N TRP A 173 2.23 -4.14 0.43
CA TRP A 173 2.23 -5.45 1.07
C TRP A 173 3.64 -6.03 1.24
N GLY A 174 4.68 -5.19 1.12
CA GLY A 174 6.08 -5.62 1.30
C GLY A 174 6.79 -6.08 0.04
N GLY A 175 6.22 -5.85 -1.16
CA GLY A 175 6.90 -6.15 -2.42
C GLY A 175 8.20 -5.34 -2.60
N ASN A 176 9.28 -6.03 -2.95
CA ASN A 176 10.61 -5.44 -3.20
C ASN A 176 10.77 -4.95 -4.66
N ASP A 177 11.87 -4.26 -4.96
CA ASP A 177 12.25 -3.81 -6.30
C ASP A 177 13.14 -4.80 -7.06
N GLU A 178 13.27 -6.03 -6.56
CA GLU A 178 14.05 -7.08 -7.19
C GLU A 178 13.34 -7.59 -8.44
N ILE A 179 14.14 -8.02 -9.42
CA ILE A 179 13.63 -8.39 -10.74
C ILE A 179 12.60 -9.52 -10.70
N ASP A 180 12.70 -10.42 -9.72
CA ASP A 180 11.78 -11.53 -9.54
C ASP A 180 10.37 -11.06 -9.12
N ASN A 181 10.25 -9.91 -8.46
CA ASN A 181 9.00 -9.27 -8.12
C ASN A 181 8.49 -8.29 -9.19
N LEU A 182 9.23 -8.09 -10.29
CA LEU A 182 8.81 -7.20 -11.37
C LEU A 182 8.22 -7.98 -12.55
N GLN A 183 7.29 -7.35 -13.26
CA GLN A 183 6.65 -7.92 -14.45
C GLN A 183 6.23 -6.83 -15.46
N PRO A 184 6.25 -7.14 -16.77
CA PRO A 184 5.70 -6.26 -17.80
C PRO A 184 4.18 -6.39 -17.87
N LEU A 185 3.42 -5.33 -17.63
CA LEU A 185 1.96 -5.30 -17.81
C LEU A 185 1.53 -4.22 -18.79
N CYS A 186 0.44 -4.46 -19.52
CA CYS A 186 -0.23 -3.39 -20.28
C CYS A 186 -1.07 -2.52 -19.35
N ASP A 187 -1.37 -1.30 -19.78
CA ASP A 187 -2.13 -0.31 -18.99
C ASP A 187 -3.46 -0.88 -18.44
N GLU A 188 -4.20 -1.62 -19.28
CA GLU A 188 -5.45 -2.28 -18.88
C GLU A 188 -5.24 -3.32 -17.77
N CYS A 189 -4.23 -4.18 -17.90
CA CYS A 189 -3.94 -5.23 -16.91
C CYS A 189 -3.38 -4.62 -15.62
N ASN A 190 -2.54 -3.59 -15.72
CA ASN A 190 -2.00 -2.86 -14.58
C ASN A 190 -3.13 -2.19 -13.78
N ALA A 191 -4.05 -1.49 -14.46
CA ALA A 191 -5.22 -0.89 -13.84
C ALA A 191 -6.13 -1.94 -13.18
N GLY A 192 -6.45 -3.03 -13.89
CA GLY A 192 -7.27 -4.11 -13.34
C GLY A 192 -6.64 -4.77 -12.11
N LYS A 193 -5.31 -4.93 -12.10
CA LYS A 193 -4.57 -5.46 -10.96
C LYS A 193 -4.63 -4.53 -9.74
N LYS A 194 -4.45 -3.22 -9.94
CA LYS A 194 -4.61 -2.24 -8.85
C LYS A 194 -6.02 -2.28 -8.26
N SER A 195 -7.04 -2.28 -9.11
CA SER A 195 -8.44 -2.40 -8.65
C SER A 195 -8.70 -3.68 -7.88
N PHE A 196 -8.10 -4.80 -8.28
CA PHE A 196 -8.18 -6.06 -7.54
C PHE A 196 -7.56 -5.93 -6.14
N TYR A 197 -6.37 -5.34 -6.01
CA TYR A 197 -5.72 -5.25 -4.70
C TYR A 197 -6.36 -4.25 -3.74
N VAL A 198 -6.93 -3.16 -4.24
CA VAL A 198 -7.70 -2.21 -3.41
C VAL A 198 -8.83 -2.90 -2.64
N THR A 199 -9.40 -3.99 -3.17
CA THR A 199 -10.43 -4.76 -2.45
C THR A 199 -9.93 -5.47 -1.19
N TYR A 200 -8.60 -5.51 -0.98
CA TYR A 200 -7.96 -6.14 0.17
C TYR A 200 -7.12 -5.16 1.01
N ASP A 201 -7.21 -3.85 0.77
CA ASP A 201 -6.45 -2.85 1.54
C ASP A 201 -6.79 -2.89 3.04
N ASP A 202 -8.02 -3.25 3.39
CA ASP A 202 -8.45 -3.45 4.78
C ASP A 202 -7.67 -4.58 5.48
N TYR A 203 -7.12 -5.53 4.72
CA TYR A 203 -6.28 -6.63 5.21
C TYR A 203 -4.79 -6.37 4.99
N ALA A 204 -4.38 -5.16 4.59
CA ALA A 204 -3.00 -4.90 4.15
C ALA A 204 -1.95 -5.21 5.23
N ASN A 205 -2.28 -4.99 6.51
CA ASN A 205 -1.37 -5.30 7.61
C ASN A 205 -1.25 -6.82 7.80
N GLU A 206 -2.37 -7.53 7.85
CA GLU A 206 -2.37 -8.98 8.02
C GLU A 206 -1.74 -9.71 6.83
N ILE A 207 -1.97 -9.21 5.61
CA ILE A 207 -1.28 -9.69 4.41
C ILE A 207 0.21 -9.50 4.61
N ARG A 208 0.67 -8.30 4.98
CA ARG A 208 2.09 -8.00 5.21
C ARG A 208 2.71 -8.91 6.27
N GLU A 209 2.04 -9.12 7.39
CA GLU A 209 2.53 -10.01 8.45
C GLU A 209 2.65 -11.46 7.94
N ALA A 210 1.63 -11.94 7.22
CA ALA A 210 1.69 -13.25 6.58
C ALA A 210 2.85 -13.35 5.57
N SER A 211 3.11 -12.28 4.80
CA SER A 211 4.23 -12.19 3.85
C SER A 211 5.59 -12.39 4.50
N MET A 212 5.74 -11.97 5.76
CA MET A 212 7.02 -12.01 6.49
C MET A 212 7.39 -13.42 6.96
N HIS A 213 6.46 -14.38 6.91
CA HIS A 213 6.79 -15.75 7.30
C HIS A 213 7.87 -16.35 6.37
N PRO A 214 8.94 -16.98 6.91
CA PRO A 214 10.08 -17.45 6.13
C PRO A 214 9.71 -18.59 5.16
N GLU A 215 8.83 -19.50 5.59
CA GLU A 215 8.40 -20.64 4.77
C GLU A 215 7.10 -20.36 4.00
N PRO A 216 6.98 -20.78 2.71
CA PRO A 216 5.77 -20.62 1.91
C PRO A 216 4.50 -21.18 2.55
N HIS A 217 4.60 -22.32 3.25
CA HIS A 217 3.48 -22.91 3.98
C HIS A 217 2.93 -21.96 5.03
N GLY A 218 3.82 -21.34 5.81
CA GLY A 218 3.42 -20.38 6.83
C GLY A 218 2.84 -19.10 6.22
N ARG A 219 3.40 -18.59 5.12
CA ARG A 219 2.80 -17.43 4.41
C ARG A 219 1.36 -17.69 3.99
N ILE A 220 1.12 -18.86 3.39
CA ILE A 220 -0.24 -19.28 2.99
C ILE A 220 -1.13 -19.46 4.21
N GLY A 221 -0.63 -20.11 5.27
CA GLY A 221 -1.42 -20.39 6.46
C GLY A 221 -1.81 -19.14 7.24
N GLU A 222 -0.86 -18.23 7.46
CA GLU A 222 -1.11 -16.95 8.12
C GLU A 222 -2.08 -16.08 7.32
N LEU A 223 -1.97 -16.07 5.99
CA LEU A 223 -2.96 -15.41 5.14
C LEU A 223 -4.36 -16.01 5.33
N LEU A 224 -4.49 -17.34 5.34
CA LEU A 224 -5.80 -17.97 5.54
C LEU A 224 -6.38 -17.68 6.93
N LYS A 225 -5.54 -17.62 7.97
CA LYS A 225 -5.97 -17.20 9.33
C LYS A 225 -6.45 -15.75 9.34
N ALA A 226 -5.77 -14.86 8.62
CA ALA A 226 -6.12 -13.43 8.52
C ALA A 226 -7.52 -13.20 7.93
N PHE A 227 -7.98 -14.09 7.05
CA PHE A 227 -9.32 -14.04 6.49
C PHE A 227 -10.42 -14.50 7.47
N ARG A 228 -10.07 -14.98 8.67
CA ARG A 228 -11.03 -15.30 9.76
C ARG A 228 -12.19 -16.22 9.33
N GLY A 229 -11.90 -17.17 8.43
CA GLY A 229 -12.89 -18.11 7.88
C GLY A 229 -13.60 -17.62 6.61
N GLU A 230 -13.32 -16.39 6.16
CA GLU A 230 -13.75 -15.89 4.85
C GLU A 230 -12.92 -16.47 3.70
N TRP A 231 -13.41 -16.25 2.48
CA TRP A 231 -12.81 -16.81 1.26
C TRP A 231 -11.64 -15.96 0.75
N ALA A 232 -10.44 -16.52 0.83
CA ALA A 232 -9.23 -15.96 0.21
C ALA A 232 -9.10 -16.39 -1.27
N PRO A 233 -8.92 -15.46 -2.21
CA PRO A 233 -8.77 -15.80 -3.63
C PRO A 233 -7.45 -16.53 -3.92
N SER A 234 -7.46 -17.47 -4.88
CA SER A 234 -6.24 -18.14 -5.35
C SER A 234 -5.16 -17.17 -5.85
N SER A 235 -5.57 -16.07 -6.48
CA SER A 235 -4.66 -15.03 -6.96
C SER A 235 -3.88 -14.38 -5.81
N LEU A 236 -4.58 -14.02 -4.72
CA LEU A 236 -3.95 -13.45 -3.53
C LEU A 236 -3.02 -14.47 -2.84
N ILE A 237 -3.47 -15.71 -2.68
CA ILE A 237 -2.66 -16.78 -2.08
C ILE A 237 -1.36 -17.00 -2.86
N GLY A 238 -1.44 -17.05 -4.20
CA GLY A 238 -0.26 -17.23 -5.04
C GLY A 238 0.74 -16.09 -4.93
N VAL A 239 0.25 -14.85 -4.84
CA VAL A 239 1.07 -13.65 -4.62
C VAL A 239 1.78 -13.74 -3.27
N VAL A 240 1.02 -14.02 -2.19
CA VAL A 240 1.58 -14.07 -0.83
C VAL A 240 2.55 -15.22 -0.64
N ALA A 241 2.26 -16.39 -1.20
CA ALA A 241 3.19 -17.52 -1.18
C ALA A 241 4.56 -17.17 -1.81
N SER A 242 4.58 -16.26 -2.79
CA SER A 242 5.75 -15.90 -3.59
C SER A 242 6.56 -14.70 -3.08
N MET A 243 6.11 -14.02 -2.01
CA MET A 243 6.64 -12.70 -1.58
C MET A 243 8.12 -12.65 -1.16
N GLN A 244 8.74 -13.76 -0.78
CA GLN A 244 10.17 -13.82 -0.45
C GLN A 244 10.96 -14.80 -1.33
N GLN A 245 10.24 -15.70 -1.98
CA GLN A 245 10.81 -16.75 -2.81
C GLN A 245 9.71 -17.14 -3.78
N TYR A 246 9.93 -16.93 -5.09
CA TYR A 246 8.98 -17.34 -6.12
C TYR A 246 8.55 -18.81 -5.93
N GLN A 247 7.24 -19.07 -5.91
CA GLN A 247 6.68 -20.41 -5.75
C GLN A 247 5.74 -20.75 -6.91
N GLU A 248 6.26 -21.50 -7.89
CA GLU A 248 5.42 -22.02 -8.98
C GLU A 248 4.36 -23.00 -8.48
N ASP A 249 4.68 -23.76 -7.42
CA ASP A 249 3.87 -24.85 -6.85
C ASP A 249 3.13 -24.46 -5.55
N TRP A 250 2.67 -23.21 -5.40
CA TRP A 250 1.98 -22.77 -4.17
C TRP A 250 0.73 -23.62 -3.86
N GLN A 251 0.04 -24.17 -4.88
CA GLN A 251 -1.11 -25.05 -4.69
C GLN A 251 -0.71 -26.35 -3.99
N LYS A 252 0.50 -26.86 -4.24
CA LYS A 252 1.05 -28.02 -3.54
C LYS A 252 1.30 -27.67 -2.07
N ARG A 253 1.94 -26.52 -1.80
CA ARG A 253 2.20 -26.04 -0.43
C ARG A 253 0.90 -25.89 0.36
N LEU A 254 -0.15 -25.33 -0.26
CA LEU A 254 -1.48 -25.21 0.33
C LEU A 254 -2.11 -26.58 0.65
N ARG A 255 -1.99 -27.57 -0.25
CA ARG A 255 -2.51 -28.93 0.01
C ARG A 255 -1.77 -29.61 1.16
N GLU A 256 -0.46 -29.41 1.25
CA GLU A 256 0.40 -29.99 2.28
C GLU A 256 0.07 -29.52 3.70
N LEU A 257 -0.52 -28.32 3.87
CA LEU A 257 -1.03 -27.87 5.17
C LEU A 257 -2.05 -28.86 5.78
N ARG A 258 -2.78 -29.62 4.96
CA ARG A 258 -3.71 -30.66 5.44
C ARG A 258 -2.99 -31.79 6.17
N PHE A 259 -1.71 -32.06 5.86
CA PHE A 259 -0.92 -33.06 6.59
C PHE A 259 -0.63 -32.62 8.03
N LEU A 260 -0.74 -31.32 8.32
CA LEU A 260 -0.62 -30.75 9.66
C LEU A 260 -1.95 -30.74 10.43
N GLY A 261 -3.02 -31.33 9.87
CA GLY A 261 -4.34 -31.37 10.51
C GLY A 261 -5.27 -30.21 10.14
N TRP A 262 -4.85 -29.31 9.24
CA TRP A 262 -5.67 -28.18 8.83
C TRP A 262 -6.83 -28.61 7.91
N ILE A 263 -8.01 -28.04 8.13
CA ILE A 263 -9.19 -28.23 7.29
C ILE A 263 -9.35 -27.00 6.39
N ILE A 264 -9.00 -27.18 5.13
CA ILE A 264 -9.10 -26.16 4.10
C ILE A 264 -10.24 -26.53 3.15
N GLU A 265 -11.08 -25.58 2.79
CA GLU A 265 -12.17 -25.75 1.83
C GLU A 265 -11.88 -24.94 0.57
N SER A 266 -12.44 -25.34 -0.57
CA SER A 266 -12.31 -24.59 -1.82
C SER A 266 -13.67 -24.40 -2.49
N LYS A 267 -13.84 -23.25 -3.14
CA LYS A 267 -15.04 -22.91 -3.90
C LYS A 267 -14.66 -22.14 -5.15
N ARG A 268 -15.30 -22.44 -6.28
CA ARG A 268 -15.19 -21.60 -7.47
C ARG A 268 -16.10 -20.38 -7.32
N MET A 269 -15.54 -19.21 -7.52
CA MET A 269 -16.25 -17.93 -7.42
C MET A 269 -16.00 -17.14 -8.69
N LYS A 270 -17.06 -16.52 -9.23
CA LYS A 270 -16.91 -15.58 -10.34
C LYS A 270 -16.53 -14.23 -9.76
N ASP A 271 -15.38 -13.72 -10.15
CA ASP A 271 -14.94 -12.38 -9.79
C ASP A 271 -15.94 -11.37 -10.38
N PRO A 272 -16.59 -10.53 -9.53
CA PRO A 272 -17.69 -9.67 -9.98
C PRO A 272 -17.22 -8.55 -10.91
N ILE A 273 -15.92 -8.21 -10.88
CA ILE A 273 -15.34 -7.10 -11.66
C ILE A 273 -14.83 -7.60 -13.03
N SER A 274 -14.01 -8.65 -13.04
CA SER A 274 -13.37 -9.20 -14.23
C SER A 274 -14.17 -10.31 -14.91
N GLY A 275 -15.19 -10.86 -14.24
CA GLY A 275 -16.00 -11.98 -14.73
C GLY A 275 -15.26 -13.33 -14.80
N ARG A 276 -13.97 -13.38 -14.42
CA ARG A 276 -13.16 -14.60 -14.38
C ARG A 276 -13.60 -15.51 -13.24
N VAL A 277 -13.59 -16.82 -13.47
CA VAL A 277 -13.86 -17.79 -12.41
C VAL A 277 -12.54 -18.12 -11.72
N ASN A 278 -12.41 -17.70 -10.45
CA ASN A 278 -11.27 -17.99 -9.60
C ASN A 278 -11.66 -19.04 -8.55
N THR A 279 -10.70 -19.89 -8.16
CA THR A 279 -10.89 -20.75 -6.99
C THR A 279 -10.52 -19.94 -5.76
N SER A 280 -11.37 -19.95 -4.74
CA SER A 280 -11.08 -19.35 -3.44
C SER A 280 -11.01 -20.43 -2.38
N TYR A 281 -10.27 -20.16 -1.33
CA TYR A 281 -10.01 -21.09 -0.24
C TYR A 281 -10.34 -20.45 1.09
N ARG A 282 -10.80 -21.24 2.04
CA ARG A 282 -10.91 -20.80 3.44
C ARG A 282 -10.40 -21.90 4.35
N VAL A 283 -9.96 -21.52 5.53
CA VAL A 283 -9.61 -22.45 6.61
C VAL A 283 -10.74 -22.45 7.64
N SER A 284 -11.28 -23.62 7.95
CA SER A 284 -12.31 -23.79 8.99
C SER A 284 -11.74 -24.35 10.29
N HIS A 285 -10.59 -25.04 10.21
CA HIS A 285 -9.83 -25.53 11.36
C HIS A 285 -8.34 -25.49 11.05
N TRP A 286 -7.53 -25.13 12.03
CA TRP A 286 -6.07 -25.14 11.93
C TRP A 286 -5.44 -25.56 13.25
N GLU A 287 -4.30 -26.23 13.15
CA GLU A 287 -3.46 -26.61 14.29
C GLU A 287 -2.32 -25.61 14.47
N PRO A 288 -1.82 -25.41 15.71
CA PRO A 288 -0.62 -24.61 15.96
C PRO A 288 0.54 -25.02 15.05
N TRP A 289 1.39 -24.04 14.70
CA TRP A 289 2.57 -24.35 13.91
C TRP A 289 3.49 -25.32 14.65
N PRO A 290 4.13 -26.25 13.93
CA PRO A 290 5.10 -27.15 14.55
C PRO A 290 6.31 -26.36 15.05
N GLU A 291 6.98 -26.91 16.07
CA GLU A 291 8.29 -26.41 16.48
C GLU A 291 9.31 -26.69 15.37
N GLY A 292 10.08 -25.67 14.99
CA GLY A 292 11.06 -25.77 13.90
C GLY A 292 10.46 -25.59 12.50
N SER A 293 10.98 -26.32 11.51
CA SER A 293 10.58 -26.13 10.11
C SER A 293 9.23 -26.79 9.78
N ILE A 294 8.32 -25.99 9.23
CA ILE A 294 7.02 -26.44 8.73
C ILE A 294 7.22 -27.48 7.62
N ARG A 295 8.13 -27.21 6.67
CA ARG A 295 8.43 -28.12 5.57
C ARG A 295 8.94 -29.48 6.05
N ALA A 296 9.79 -29.51 7.07
CA ALA A 296 10.29 -30.76 7.64
C ALA A 296 9.15 -31.57 8.27
N GLU A 297 8.27 -30.91 9.03
CA GLU A 297 7.12 -31.59 9.65
C GLU A 297 6.11 -32.08 8.60
N VAL A 298 5.83 -31.28 7.58
CA VAL A 298 5.02 -31.68 6.42
C VAL A 298 5.59 -32.94 5.78
N ALA A 299 6.90 -33.00 5.52
CA ALA A 299 7.55 -34.16 4.93
C ALA A 299 7.46 -35.40 5.84
N ARG A 300 7.59 -35.22 7.16
CA ARG A 300 7.46 -36.30 8.15
C ARG A 300 6.03 -36.88 8.21
N ARG A 301 5.01 -36.02 8.07
CA ARG A 301 3.59 -36.41 8.10
C ARG A 301 3.04 -36.86 6.75
N ASP A 302 3.77 -36.62 5.67
CA ASP A 302 3.37 -37.02 4.32
C ASP A 302 3.15 -38.55 4.23
N PRO A 303 1.92 -39.02 3.92
CA PRO A 303 1.61 -40.45 3.83
C PRO A 303 2.41 -41.18 2.75
N SER A 304 2.86 -40.48 1.70
CA SER A 304 3.63 -41.07 0.60
C SER A 304 5.03 -41.49 1.03
N ASN A 305 5.63 -40.78 1.99
CA ASN A 305 6.97 -41.09 2.52
C ASN A 305 6.98 -42.37 3.39
N LYS A 306 5.86 -42.73 4.02
CA LYS A 306 5.73 -43.98 4.78
C LYS A 306 5.67 -45.23 3.89
N LYS A 307 5.31 -45.08 2.61
CA LYS A 307 5.21 -46.21 1.66
C LYS A 307 6.57 -46.63 1.07
N TYR A 308 7.62 -45.84 1.27
CA TYR A 308 8.97 -46.12 0.78
C TYR A 308 9.88 -46.58 1.93
N LYS A 309 9.53 -47.70 2.59
CA LYS A 309 10.54 -48.49 3.31
C LYS A 309 11.21 -49.40 2.27
N PRO A 310 12.54 -49.36 2.08
CA PRO A 310 13.22 -50.39 1.30
C PRO A 310 12.81 -51.75 1.85
N ARG A 311 12.48 -52.69 0.96
CA ARG A 311 12.39 -54.09 1.37
C ARG A 311 13.82 -54.52 1.73
N ASP A 312 14.01 -54.93 2.98
CA ASP A 312 15.23 -55.57 3.46
C ASP A 312 15.59 -56.79 2.60
#